data_AF-A0A7X1AQD2-F1
#
_entry.id   AF-A0A7X1AQD2-F1
#
_cell.length_a   1.000
_cell.length_b   1.000
_cell.length_c   1.000
_cell.angle_alpha   90.00
_cell.angle_beta   90.00
_cell.angle_gamma   90.00
#
_symmetry.space_group_name_H-M   'P 1'
#
loop_
_entity.id
_entity.type
_entity.pdbx_description
1 polymer ?
#
loop_
_entity_poly.entity_id
_entity_poly.type
_entity_poly.pdbx_seq_one_letter_code
_entity_poly.pdbx_strand_id
1 'polypeptide(L)'
;MRVGAYKGYVISVFIRDEHCPPHVHVGGKEWDARFRFSFLDADVELWDVEPERRQPSASVLKEIRGAIMQRHYLARARRIWWEYLQTVCLENHSWDWEAGELVPGLVIRPGVYVIASARHDVVEQRTILNLVRAPDCVGIDL
;
A
#
# COMPACT_ATOMS: atom_id res chain seq x y z
N MET A 1 1.63 -12.13 9.42
CA MET A 1 1.64 -11.22 10.59
C MET A 1 0.28 -10.57 10.76
N ARG A 2 -0.32 -10.58 11.96
CA ARG A 2 -1.68 -10.06 12.18
C ARG A 2 -1.69 -8.53 12.29
N VAL A 3 -2.46 -7.90 11.41
CA VAL A 3 -2.81 -6.47 11.46
C VAL A 3 -3.97 -6.28 12.42
N GLY A 4 -5.01 -7.11 12.30
CA GLY A 4 -6.27 -6.86 12.98
C GLY A 4 -7.27 -7.99 12.85
N ALA A 5 -8.49 -7.73 13.33
CA ALA A 5 -9.64 -8.53 12.94
C ALA A 5 -10.89 -7.66 12.88
N TYR A 6 -11.75 -7.94 11.90
CA TYR A 6 -13.02 -7.25 11.69
C TYR A 6 -14.14 -8.28 11.58
N LYS A 7 -15.14 -8.22 12.47
CA LYS A 7 -16.29 -9.15 12.48
C LYS A 7 -15.93 -10.64 12.34
N GLY A 8 -14.80 -11.06 12.92
CA GLY A 8 -14.31 -12.44 12.85
C GLY A 8 -13.36 -12.75 11.69
N TYR A 9 -13.20 -11.85 10.72
CA TYR A 9 -12.19 -11.95 9.67
C TYR A 9 -10.83 -11.50 10.18
N VAL A 10 -9.78 -12.27 9.93
CA VAL A 10 -8.41 -11.93 10.29
C VAL A 10 -7.78 -11.15 9.16
N ILE A 11 -7.21 -9.99 9.48
CA ILE A 11 -6.46 -9.16 8.53
C ILE A 11 -4.97 -9.37 8.82
N SER A 12 -4.20 -9.75 7.81
CA SER A 12 -2.78 -10.06 7.95
C SER A 12 -1.96 -9.64 6.73
N VAL A 13 -0.69 -9.33 6.96
CA VAL A 13 0.34 -9.25 5.90
C VAL A 13 1.09 -10.57 5.88
N PHE A 14 1.25 -11.21 4.73
CA PHE A 14 2.17 -12.35 4.59
C PHE A 14 3.53 -11.85 4.09
N ILE A 15 4.60 -12.57 4.45
CA ILE A 15 5.98 -12.13 4.23
C ILE A 15 6.80 -13.12 3.40
N ARG A 16 6.18 -14.25 3.01
CA ARG A 16 6.81 -15.29 2.20
C ARG A 16 6.15 -15.27 0.84
N ASP A 17 6.95 -15.13 -0.21
CA ASP A 17 6.52 -15.09 -1.61
C ASP A 17 5.50 -13.99 -1.93
N GLU A 18 5.35 -12.99 -1.04
CA GLU A 18 4.58 -11.79 -1.34
C GLU A 18 5.45 -10.83 -2.18
N HIS A 19 4.87 -10.41 -3.30
CA HIS A 19 5.45 -9.45 -4.21
C HIS A 19 4.65 -8.16 -4.19
N CYS A 20 5.26 -7.08 -4.67
CA CYS A 20 4.56 -5.84 -4.93
C CYS A 20 3.30 -6.05 -5.81
N PRO A 21 2.28 -5.18 -5.66
CA PRO A 21 2.17 -4.03 -4.74
C PRO A 21 1.90 -4.39 -3.26
N PRO A 22 2.02 -3.42 -2.33
CA PRO A 22 1.67 -3.61 -0.92
C PRO A 22 0.22 -4.06 -0.73
N HIS A 23 0.01 -5.13 0.06
CA HIS A 23 -1.32 -5.69 0.26
C HIS A 23 -1.50 -6.36 1.64
N VAL A 24 -2.76 -6.59 2.00
CA VAL A 24 -3.17 -7.41 3.15
C VAL A 24 -4.08 -8.54 2.67
N HIS A 25 -3.94 -9.69 3.32
CA HIS A 25 -4.82 -10.83 3.20
C HIS A 25 -5.92 -10.77 4.27
N VAL A 26 -7.13 -11.13 3.85
CA VAL A 26 -8.29 -11.26 4.72
C VAL A 26 -8.88 -12.66 4.54
N GLY A 27 -8.66 -13.49 5.56
CA GLY A 27 -9.13 -14.87 5.57
C GLY A 27 -10.59 -14.99 5.97
N GLY A 28 -11.40 -15.54 5.06
CA GLY A 28 -12.73 -16.10 5.34
C GLY A 28 -12.66 -17.59 5.65
N LYS A 29 -13.82 -18.22 5.92
CA LYS A 29 -13.89 -19.67 6.18
C LYS A 29 -13.41 -20.51 4.99
N GLU A 30 -13.69 -20.05 3.77
CA GLU A 30 -13.51 -20.83 2.55
C GLU A 30 -12.97 -20.00 1.38
N TRP A 31 -12.52 -18.78 1.66
CA TRP A 31 -11.98 -17.82 0.70
C TRP A 31 -10.91 -16.96 1.39
N ASP A 32 -10.00 -16.42 0.61
CA ASP A 32 -9.03 -15.42 1.03
C ASP A 32 -9.12 -14.22 0.06
N ALA A 33 -9.18 -13.01 0.59
CA ALA A 33 -9.24 -11.79 -0.22
C ALA A 33 -7.98 -10.96 -0.01
N ARG A 34 -7.37 -10.52 -1.09
CA ARG A 34 -6.24 -9.59 -1.06
C ARG A 34 -6.72 -8.17 -1.29
N PHE A 35 -6.28 -7.25 -0.44
CA PHE A 35 -6.54 -5.82 -0.59
C PHE A 35 -5.23 -5.07 -0.72
N ARG A 36 -5.05 -4.36 -1.83
CA ARG A 36 -3.90 -3.48 -2.06
C ARG A 36 -4.05 -2.21 -1.24
N PHE A 37 -2.93 -1.69 -0.76
CA PHE A 37 -2.83 -0.35 -0.22
C PHE A 37 -1.61 0.36 -0.78
N SER A 38 -1.59 1.68 -0.65
CA SER A 38 -0.46 2.50 -1.09
C SER A 38 0.31 3.10 0.10
N PHE A 39 1.53 3.52 -0.21
CA PHE A 39 2.34 4.40 0.65
C PHE A 39 2.28 5.86 0.16
N LEU A 40 1.28 6.22 -0.65
CA LEU A 40 1.10 7.58 -1.20
C LEU A 40 -0.18 8.25 -0.69
N ASP A 41 -1.20 7.45 -0.38
CA ASP A 41 -2.53 7.89 0.02
C ASP A 41 -3.17 6.84 0.94
N ALA A 42 -4.33 7.15 1.52
CA ALA A 42 -5.07 6.23 2.38
C ALA A 42 -5.96 5.25 1.61
N ASP A 43 -5.79 5.12 0.28
CA ASP A 43 -6.64 4.27 -0.52
C ASP A 43 -6.28 2.79 -0.37
N VAL A 44 -7.35 1.99 -0.40
CA VAL A 44 -7.30 0.54 -0.35
C VAL A 44 -8.18 0.03 -1.48
N GLU A 45 -7.76 -1.02 -2.17
CA GLU A 45 -8.52 -1.61 -3.27
C GLU A 45 -8.58 -3.12 -3.13
N LEU A 46 -9.71 -3.72 -3.53
CA LEU A 46 -9.76 -5.17 -3.67
C LEU A 46 -8.86 -5.58 -4.85
N TRP A 47 -7.94 -6.49 -4.61
CA TRP A 47 -7.12 -7.09 -5.66
C TRP A 47 -7.84 -8.28 -6.28
N ASP A 48 -8.14 -9.28 -5.46
CA ASP A 48 -8.80 -10.51 -5.87
C ASP A 48 -9.36 -11.25 -4.65
N VAL A 49 -10.09 -12.33 -4.94
CA VAL A 49 -10.57 -13.29 -3.96
C VAL A 49 -10.32 -14.69 -4.49
N GLU A 50 -9.69 -15.53 -3.68
CA GLU A 50 -9.35 -16.90 -4.03
C GLU A 50 -10.04 -17.91 -3.09
N PRO A 51 -10.71 -18.95 -3.61
CA PRO A 51 -11.11 -19.11 -5.00
C PRO A 51 -12.28 -18.20 -5.35
N GLU A 52 -12.30 -17.66 -6.58
CA GLU A 52 -13.35 -16.74 -7.07
C GLU A 52 -14.78 -17.29 -6.87
N ARG A 53 -14.97 -18.60 -7.08
CA ARG A 53 -16.27 -19.28 -6.88
C ARG A 53 -16.83 -19.22 -5.46
N ARG A 54 -16.01 -18.86 -4.47
CA ARG A 54 -16.39 -18.72 -3.06
C ARG A 54 -16.32 -17.28 -2.57
N GLN A 55 -16.29 -16.32 -3.50
CA GLN A 55 -16.25 -14.91 -3.20
C GLN A 55 -17.42 -14.51 -2.28
N PRO A 56 -17.17 -13.79 -1.17
CA PRO A 56 -18.23 -13.25 -0.35
C PRO A 56 -19.00 -12.15 -1.09
N SER A 57 -20.13 -11.70 -0.55
CA SER A 57 -20.89 -10.62 -1.17
C SER A 57 -20.06 -9.34 -1.30
N ALA A 58 -20.35 -8.55 -2.35
CA ALA A 58 -19.71 -7.26 -2.55
C ALA A 58 -19.87 -6.31 -1.35
N SER A 59 -20.98 -6.42 -0.60
CA SER A 59 -21.18 -5.67 0.64
C SER A 59 -20.14 -6.00 1.71
N VAL A 60 -19.83 -7.28 1.91
CA VAL A 60 -18.82 -7.73 2.87
C VAL A 60 -17.43 -7.22 2.47
N LEU A 61 -17.07 -7.33 1.18
CA LEU A 61 -15.79 -6.82 0.68
C LEU A 61 -15.67 -5.29 0.83
N LYS A 62 -16.76 -4.56 0.58
CA LYS A 62 -16.81 -3.10 0.78
C LYS A 62 -16.66 -2.72 2.25
N GLU A 63 -17.30 -3.45 3.16
CA GLU A 63 -17.15 -3.23 4.61
C GLU A 63 -15.73 -3.51 5.09
N ILE A 64 -15.13 -4.62 4.63
CA ILE A 64 -13.75 -4.98 4.96
C ILE A 64 -12.78 -3.91 4.45
N ARG A 65 -12.93 -3.48 3.18
CA ARG A 65 -12.16 -2.36 2.62
C ARG A 65 -12.27 -1.13 3.51
N GLY A 66 -13.49 -0.74 3.88
CA GLY A 66 -13.73 0.40 4.77
C GLY A 66 -13.10 0.24 6.16
N ALA A 67 -13.01 -0.99 6.68
CA ALA A 67 -12.28 -1.28 7.90
C ALA A 67 -10.77 -1.10 7.71
N ILE A 68 -10.19 -1.65 6.66
CA ILE A 68 -8.74 -1.54 6.38
C ILE A 68 -8.32 -0.07 6.19
N MET A 69 -9.15 0.76 5.54
CA MET A 69 -8.93 2.20 5.35
C MET A 69 -8.90 3.00 6.67
N GLN A 70 -9.36 2.43 7.79
CA GLN A 70 -9.26 3.13 9.08
C GLN A 70 -7.79 3.32 9.45
N ARG A 71 -7.43 4.54 9.84
CA ARG A 71 -6.05 4.98 10.10
C ARG A 71 -5.21 3.96 10.88
N HIS A 72 -5.75 3.38 11.95
CA HIS A 72 -5.00 2.46 12.81
C HIS A 72 -4.72 1.10 12.14
N TYR A 73 -5.61 0.60 11.29
CA TYR A 73 -5.38 -0.63 10.53
C TYR A 73 -4.37 -0.39 9.42
N LEU A 74 -4.54 0.70 8.67
CA LEU A 74 -3.67 1.03 7.55
C LEU A 74 -2.24 1.36 7.99
N ALA A 75 -2.08 2.20 9.03
CA ALA A 75 -0.78 2.49 9.64
C ALA A 75 -0.07 1.21 10.12
N ARG A 76 -0.82 0.28 10.71
CA ARG A 76 -0.26 -1.00 11.16
C ARG A 76 0.11 -1.92 10.01
N ALA A 77 -0.68 -1.95 8.93
CA ALA A 77 -0.36 -2.71 7.72
C ALA A 77 0.93 -2.19 7.07
N ARG A 78 1.05 -0.88 6.89
CA ARG A 78 2.26 -0.20 6.37
C ARG A 78 3.48 -0.47 7.23
N ARG A 79 3.34 -0.37 8.56
CA ARG A 79 4.44 -0.67 9.49
C ARG A 79 4.91 -2.11 9.32
N ILE A 80 4.00 -3.09 9.38
CA ILE A 80 4.34 -4.51 9.24
C ILE A 80 4.98 -4.76 7.87
N TRP A 81 4.41 -4.23 6.80
CA TRP A 81 4.99 -4.35 5.46
C TRP A 81 6.41 -3.80 5.41
N TRP A 82 6.62 -2.58 5.91
CA TRP A 82 7.93 -1.93 5.92
C TRP A 82 8.96 -2.68 6.77
N GLU A 83 8.57 -3.15 7.96
CA GLU A 83 9.44 -3.91 8.88
C GLU A 83 10.03 -5.17 8.23
N TYR A 84 9.30 -5.81 7.31
CA TYR A 84 9.72 -7.09 6.73
C TYR A 84 10.19 -7.01 5.27
N LEU A 85 9.56 -6.16 4.45
CA LEU A 85 9.83 -6.09 3.00
C LEU A 85 10.69 -4.88 2.61
N GLN A 86 10.75 -3.84 3.45
CA GLN A 86 11.57 -2.63 3.25
C GLN A 86 11.45 -1.99 1.85
N THR A 87 10.26 -2.09 1.24
CA THR A 87 9.94 -1.44 -0.04
C THR A 87 8.55 -0.84 0.02
N VAL A 88 8.35 0.25 -0.71
CA VAL A 88 7.04 0.86 -0.94
C VAL A 88 6.56 0.69 -2.39
N CYS A 89 7.32 -0.05 -3.21
CA CYS A 89 7.03 -0.37 -4.61
C CYS A 89 6.83 0.87 -5.51
N LEU A 90 7.58 1.93 -5.25
CA LEU A 90 7.56 3.18 -6.02
C LEU A 90 8.84 3.38 -6.85
N GLU A 91 9.82 2.49 -6.68
CA GLU A 91 11.01 2.45 -7.50
C GLU A 91 10.60 2.26 -8.98
N ASN A 92 11.36 2.88 -9.90
CA ASN A 92 11.07 2.92 -11.34
C ASN A 92 9.84 3.73 -11.77
N HIS A 93 9.23 4.50 -10.87
CA HIS A 93 8.25 5.51 -11.20
C HIS A 93 8.89 6.91 -11.15
N SER A 94 8.18 7.90 -11.66
CA SER A 94 8.55 9.30 -11.55
C SER A 94 7.55 10.05 -10.67
N TRP A 95 7.92 11.24 -10.21
CA TRP A 95 7.11 12.15 -9.42
C TRP A 95 6.97 13.47 -10.14
N ASP A 96 5.73 13.95 -10.31
CA ASP A 96 5.44 15.28 -10.82
C ASP A 96 5.46 16.26 -9.65
N TRP A 97 6.48 17.13 -9.62
CA TRP A 97 6.72 18.01 -8.48
C TRP A 97 5.63 19.07 -8.34
N GLU A 98 5.09 19.57 -9.45
CA GLU A 98 4.06 20.62 -9.43
C GLU A 98 2.69 20.03 -9.12
N ALA A 99 2.36 18.88 -9.69
CA ALA A 99 1.08 18.22 -9.42
C ALA A 99 1.03 17.54 -8.05
N GLY A 100 2.19 17.14 -7.49
CA GLY A 100 2.24 16.35 -6.27
C GLY A 100 1.72 14.92 -6.46
N GLU A 101 1.98 14.34 -7.64
CA GLU A 101 1.41 13.07 -8.06
C GLU A 101 2.47 12.09 -8.59
N LEU A 102 2.18 10.80 -8.42
CA LEU A 102 2.98 9.73 -9.02
C LEU A 102 2.75 9.67 -10.54
N VAL A 103 3.83 9.61 -11.29
CA VAL A 103 3.82 9.36 -12.73
C VAL A 103 4.34 7.94 -12.98
N PRO A 104 3.50 7.02 -13.51
CA PRO A 104 3.93 5.67 -13.82
C PRO A 104 5.09 5.59 -14.81
N GLY A 105 6.09 4.78 -14.46
CA GLY A 105 7.27 4.55 -15.27
C GLY A 105 8.34 5.65 -15.19
N LEU A 106 9.44 5.41 -15.88
CA LEU A 106 10.60 6.31 -15.93
C LEU A 106 10.37 7.45 -16.92
N VAL A 107 9.67 8.49 -16.48
CA VAL A 107 9.38 9.68 -17.30
C VAL A 107 10.40 10.77 -17.01
N ILE A 108 11.01 11.32 -18.08
CA ILE A 108 11.97 12.43 -18.01
C ILE A 108 11.40 13.61 -18.79
N ARG A 109 10.86 14.60 -18.08
CA ARG A 109 10.41 15.89 -18.63
C ARG A 109 10.56 16.99 -17.57
N PRO A 110 10.56 18.29 -17.94
CA PRO A 110 10.62 19.37 -16.96
C PRO A 110 9.53 19.22 -15.89
N GLY A 111 9.89 19.43 -14.62
CA GLY A 111 8.99 19.27 -13.47
C GLY A 111 8.75 17.83 -13.01
N VAL A 112 9.18 16.81 -13.76
CA VAL A 112 9.02 15.40 -13.42
C VAL A 112 10.36 14.74 -13.16
N TYR A 113 10.49 14.08 -12.01
CA TYR A 113 11.74 13.51 -11.54
C TYR A 113 11.59 12.02 -11.28
N VAL A 114 12.56 11.22 -11.69
CA VAL A 114 12.59 9.78 -11.41
C VAL A 114 12.77 9.57 -9.90
N ILE A 115 11.98 8.66 -9.31
CA ILE A 115 12.14 8.23 -7.91
C ILE A 115 13.35 7.29 -7.86
N ALA A 116 14.42 7.76 -7.22
CA ALA A 116 15.65 6.98 -7.04
C ALA A 116 15.49 5.95 -5.92
N SER A 117 14.82 6.34 -4.84
CA SER A 117 14.46 5.47 -3.72
C SER A 117 13.28 6.07 -2.97
N ALA A 118 12.53 5.22 -2.29
CA ALA A 118 11.46 5.63 -1.42
C ALA A 118 11.51 4.84 -0.11
N ARG A 119 11.22 5.49 1.01
CA ARG A 119 11.18 4.86 2.33
C ARG A 119 9.96 5.27 3.11
N HIS A 120 9.47 4.39 3.98
CA HIS A 120 8.43 4.72 4.93
C HIS A 120 9.02 5.10 6.29
N ASP A 121 8.71 6.29 6.77
CA ASP A 121 8.96 6.70 8.15
C ASP A 121 7.79 6.24 9.02
N VAL A 122 8.04 5.21 9.83
CA VAL A 122 7.04 4.61 10.72
C VAL A 122 6.69 5.54 11.89
N VAL A 123 7.60 6.42 12.31
CA VAL A 123 7.39 7.32 13.46
C VAL A 123 6.54 8.50 13.04
N GLU A 124 6.93 9.17 11.95
CA GLU A 124 6.18 10.31 11.42
C GLU A 124 4.96 9.90 10.60
N GLN A 125 4.82 8.61 10.26
CA GLN A 125 3.80 8.08 9.35
C GLN A 125 3.85 8.81 8.01
N ARG A 126 5.04 8.82 7.41
CA ARG A 126 5.31 9.51 6.14
C ARG A 126 5.97 8.60 5.13
N THR A 127 5.82 8.92 3.86
CA THR A 127 6.66 8.35 2.79
C THR A 127 7.60 9.42 2.30
N ILE A 128 8.88 9.08 2.23
CA ILE A 128 9.94 9.98 1.79
C ILE A 128 10.47 9.48 0.46
N LEU A 129 10.34 10.30 -0.59
CA LEU A 129 10.84 10.04 -1.93
C LEU A 129 12.14 10.79 -2.14
N ASN A 130 13.21 10.08 -2.49
CA ASN A 130 14.43 10.70 -2.99
C ASN A 130 14.37 10.70 -4.51
N LEU A 131 14.47 11.88 -5.10
CA LEU A 131 14.28 12.08 -6.54
C LEU A 131 15.62 12.37 -7.23
N VAL A 132 15.80 11.83 -8.43
CA VAL A 132 17.03 12.03 -9.22
C VAL A 132 17.15 13.50 -9.63
N ARG A 133 18.24 14.16 -9.21
CA ARG A 133 18.57 15.56 -9.56
C ARG A 133 17.51 16.60 -9.11
N ALA A 134 16.64 16.24 -8.18
CA ALA A 134 15.76 17.20 -7.52
C ALA A 134 16.54 17.99 -6.46
N PRO A 135 16.10 19.21 -6.13
CA PRO A 135 16.73 20.03 -5.10
C PRO A 135 16.54 19.48 -3.68
N ASP A 136 15.46 18.74 -3.43
CA ASP A 136 15.13 18.14 -2.13
C ASP A 136 14.34 16.83 -2.32
N CYS A 137 14.14 16.10 -1.22
CA CYS A 137 13.22 14.97 -1.12
C CYS A 137 11.77 15.45 -0.98
N VAL A 138 10.83 14.54 -1.27
CA VAL A 138 9.38 14.78 -1.08
C VAL A 138 8.91 13.95 0.10
N GLY A 139 8.29 14.61 1.08
CA GLY A 139 7.59 13.97 2.19
C GLY A 139 6.09 13.94 1.94
N ILE A 140 5.47 12.77 2.11
CA ILE A 140 4.03 12.55 1.94
C ILE A 140 3.46 12.09 3.28
N ASP A 141 2.46 12.81 3.79
CA ASP A 141 1.78 12.53 5.06
C ASP A 141 0.69 11.47 4.88
N LEU A 142 0.63 10.46 5.76
CA LEU A 142 -0.21 9.25 5.61
C LEU A 142 -1.19 8.94 6.76
#